data_AF-A0A7C3YEB8-F1
#
_entry.id   AF-A0A7C3YEB8-F1
#
_cell.length_a   1.000
_cell.length_b   1.000
_cell.length_c   1.000
_cell.angle_alpha   90.00
_cell.angle_beta   90.00
_cell.angle_gamma   90.00
#
_symmetry.space_group_name_H-M   'P 1'
#
loop_
_entity.id
_entity.type
_entity.pdbx_description
1 polymer ?
#
loop_
_entity_poly.entity_id
_entity_poly.type
_entity_poly.pdbx_seq_one_letter_code
_entity_poly.pdbx_strand_id
1 'polypeptide(L)'
;MLPVFEDCIVEINEKHGKGYPMILTGPAGRQSGTLHLSPASASLRADMARLKSFGTDEEFLRHLGHVLFTALFPPRMLTAWRKNKQKIADGRRLRLKLMIQPPEMAALPWELMCDEDGIPLSTRTPIVRYLPLAEPARPLAVRPPLRVLVSIANPRDQAPLSSDKEKERIKSALAPLVERGLVHLMISEQATGIGLLNDLRRGVHVWHFIGHGVFNAHAANGSLAFENESGDTDMIDAKRLRILLEENSVRLAVLNACETGRFTLDPLLGIAPALVRAGIPAVIAMQFAFPDTSAVEFAGMFYRALADGYPVDACVSEGRKAVIARLGLSQPDWAIPVLYMHSPDGHLFVHDETGQKPTSPCTNTVTIRLPNPADFRHMDTQTLRSLLDRWLPPPYTRTGAGGMRGDGDTPLQGGDAEIHQLIVAARRELARRQGCASK
;
A
#
# COMPACT_ATOMS: atom_id res chain seq x y z
N MET A 1 19.41 -2.73 17.03
CA MET A 1 19.26 -1.31 16.65
C MET A 1 18.65 -1.28 15.26
N LEU A 2 17.59 -0.50 15.04
CA LEU A 2 16.97 -0.38 13.73
C LEU A 2 17.95 0.27 12.73
N PRO A 3 17.92 -0.13 11.45
CA PRO A 3 18.80 0.47 10.45
C PRO A 3 18.42 1.94 10.24
N VAL A 4 19.43 2.82 10.22
CA VAL A 4 19.27 4.24 9.96
C VAL A 4 19.90 4.58 8.62
N PHE A 5 19.15 5.28 7.77
CA PHE A 5 19.59 5.60 6.41
C PHE A 5 19.88 7.10 6.21
N GLU A 6 20.82 7.39 5.32
CA GLU A 6 20.96 8.68 4.65
C GLU A 6 20.60 8.54 3.18
N ASP A 7 20.00 9.59 2.63
CA ASP A 7 19.48 9.56 1.27
C ASP A 7 20.54 9.93 0.25
N CYS A 8 20.65 9.10 -0.78
CA CYS A 8 21.27 9.43 -2.06
C CYS A 8 20.17 9.37 -3.11
N ILE A 9 19.79 10.54 -3.64
CA ILE A 9 18.72 10.68 -4.63
C ILE A 9 19.36 10.77 -6.01
N VAL A 10 18.89 9.94 -6.94
CA VAL A 10 19.22 10.06 -8.36
C VAL A 10 17.95 10.41 -9.13
N GLU A 11 17.95 11.61 -9.71
CA GLU A 11 16.89 12.13 -10.57
C GLU A 11 17.27 11.86 -12.03
N ILE A 12 16.45 11.10 -12.76
CA ILE A 12 16.60 10.82 -14.20
C ILE A 12 15.52 11.59 -14.94
N ASN A 13 15.93 12.56 -15.76
CA ASN A 13 15.02 13.43 -16.49
C ASN A 13 14.74 12.90 -17.90
N GLU A 14 13.73 13.51 -18.54
CA GLU A 14 13.40 13.27 -19.94
C GLU A 14 14.61 13.31 -20.87
N LYS A 15 14.57 12.49 -21.91
CA LYS A 15 15.69 12.34 -22.85
C LYS A 15 16.04 13.68 -23.49
N HIS A 16 17.32 14.05 -23.43
CA HIS A 16 17.84 15.25 -24.07
C HIS A 16 19.07 14.89 -24.93
N GLY A 17 18.95 15.08 -26.24
CA GLY A 17 19.97 14.66 -27.20
C GLY A 17 20.20 13.14 -27.18
N LYS A 18 21.42 12.71 -26.86
CA LYS A 18 21.84 11.29 -26.91
C LYS A 18 21.74 10.55 -25.57
N GLY A 19 21.19 11.16 -24.52
CA GLY A 19 21.10 10.53 -23.21
C GLY A 19 20.04 11.17 -22.32
N TYR A 20 19.98 10.71 -21.08
CA TYR A 20 19.04 11.21 -20.07
C TYR A 20 19.82 12.01 -19.04
N PRO A 21 19.58 13.33 -18.91
CA PRO A 21 20.23 14.14 -17.88
C PRO A 21 19.91 13.59 -16.49
N MET A 22 20.94 13.41 -15.67
CA MET A 22 20.80 12.94 -14.31
C MET A 22 21.42 13.88 -13.29
N ILE A 23 20.82 13.91 -12.11
CA ILE A 23 21.35 14.60 -10.93
C ILE A 23 21.42 13.61 -9.78
N LEU A 24 22.59 13.48 -9.18
CA LEU A 24 22.80 12.78 -7.92
C LEU A 24 22.91 13.81 -6.80
N THR A 25 22.09 13.68 -5.76
CA THR A 25 22.12 14.51 -4.54
C THR A 25 22.25 13.63 -3.31
N GLY A 26 23.24 13.86 -2.46
CA GLY A 26 23.40 13.14 -1.20
C GLY A 26 24.29 13.86 -0.19
N PRO A 27 24.75 13.19 0.88
CA PRO A 27 25.57 13.79 1.94
C PRO A 27 26.85 14.49 1.45
N ALA A 28 27.44 14.01 0.36
CA ALA A 28 28.65 14.58 -0.25
C ALA A 28 28.37 15.74 -1.23
N GLY A 29 27.11 16.15 -1.38
CA GLY A 29 26.68 17.25 -2.24
C GLY A 29 25.96 16.78 -3.50
N ARG A 30 25.89 17.68 -4.48
CA ARG A 30 25.18 17.50 -5.75
C ARG A 30 26.17 17.28 -6.89
N GLN A 31 25.86 16.33 -7.78
CA GLN A 31 26.63 16.06 -8.98
C GLN A 31 25.69 15.83 -10.16
N SER A 32 25.95 16.49 -11.29
CA SER A 32 25.23 16.25 -12.56
C SER A 32 25.98 15.26 -13.45
N GLY A 33 25.23 14.51 -14.26
CA GLY A 33 25.72 13.54 -15.23
C GLY A 33 24.70 13.25 -16.33
N THR A 34 25.02 12.29 -17.21
CA THR A 34 24.14 11.85 -18.28
C THR A 34 24.16 10.34 -18.35
N LEU A 35 22.97 9.73 -18.36
CA LEU A 35 22.78 8.30 -18.56
C LEU A 35 22.75 7.98 -20.04
N HIS A 36 23.52 6.98 -20.44
CA HIS A 36 23.56 6.48 -21.80
C HIS A 36 23.20 5.00 -21.82
N LEU A 37 21.90 4.72 -21.88
CA LEU A 37 21.36 3.38 -22.06
C LEU A 37 20.17 3.48 -23.02
N SER A 38 20.10 2.58 -23.99
CA SER A 38 18.99 2.53 -24.94
C SER A 38 18.14 1.30 -24.64
N PRO A 39 16.94 1.46 -24.03
CA PRO A 39 15.98 0.36 -23.82
C PRO A 39 15.58 -0.34 -25.11
N ALA A 40 15.63 0.39 -26.24
CA ALA A 40 15.31 -0.14 -27.56
C ALA A 40 16.48 -0.92 -28.21
N SER A 41 17.68 -0.91 -27.62
CA SER A 41 18.82 -1.65 -28.17
C SER A 41 18.53 -3.14 -28.25
N ALA A 42 19.03 -3.80 -29.31
CA ALA A 42 18.79 -5.23 -29.53
C ALA A 42 19.32 -6.09 -28.37
N SER A 43 20.50 -5.75 -27.83
CA SER A 43 21.10 -6.45 -26.69
C SER A 43 20.21 -6.37 -25.45
N LEU A 44 19.86 -5.15 -25.01
CA LEU A 44 19.07 -5.00 -23.79
C LEU A 44 17.66 -5.60 -23.94
N ARG A 45 17.04 -5.53 -25.13
CA ARG A 45 15.77 -6.21 -25.39
C ARG A 45 15.90 -7.74 -25.27
N ALA A 46 16.99 -8.32 -25.76
CA ALA A 46 17.24 -9.76 -25.63
C ALA A 46 17.46 -10.15 -24.16
N ASP A 47 18.23 -9.37 -23.41
CA ASP A 47 18.46 -9.60 -21.98
C ASP A 47 17.15 -9.51 -21.19
N MET A 48 16.33 -8.48 -21.44
CA MET A 48 15.02 -8.34 -20.80
C MET A 48 14.07 -9.48 -21.17
N ALA A 49 14.12 -10.00 -22.40
CA ALA A 49 13.32 -11.16 -22.81
C ALA A 49 13.77 -12.44 -22.09
N ARG A 50 15.09 -12.66 -21.96
CA ARG A 50 15.68 -13.79 -21.23
C ARG A 50 15.34 -13.74 -19.74
N LEU A 51 15.36 -12.54 -19.15
CA LEU A 51 14.95 -12.30 -17.76
C LEU A 51 13.46 -12.64 -17.56
N LYS A 52 12.58 -12.16 -18.44
CA LYS A 52 11.13 -12.44 -18.39
C LYS A 52 10.80 -13.93 -18.55
N SER A 53 11.66 -14.71 -19.21
CA SER A 53 11.47 -16.15 -19.39
C SER A 53 12.11 -17.01 -18.30
N PHE A 54 12.70 -16.40 -17.25
CA PHE A 54 13.46 -17.11 -16.20
C PHE A 54 14.58 -18.00 -16.75
N GLY A 55 15.11 -17.68 -17.95
CA GLY A 55 16.21 -18.40 -18.57
C GLY A 55 17.56 -17.95 -18.02
N THR A 56 17.68 -17.75 -16.70
CA THR A 56 18.78 -17.01 -16.08
C THR A 56 19.82 -17.94 -15.44
N ASP A 57 21.01 -17.40 -15.28
CA ASP A 57 22.09 -17.94 -14.47
C ASP A 57 22.81 -16.77 -13.75
N GLU A 58 23.71 -17.09 -12.83
CA GLU A 58 24.40 -16.07 -12.04
C GLU A 58 25.29 -15.15 -12.90
N GLU A 59 25.93 -15.69 -13.95
CA GLU A 59 26.77 -14.91 -14.85
C GLU A 59 25.96 -13.86 -15.61
N PHE A 60 24.82 -14.27 -16.16
CA PHE A 60 23.88 -13.41 -16.84
C PHE A 60 23.33 -12.32 -15.93
N LEU A 61 22.86 -12.68 -14.73
CA LEU A 61 22.29 -11.71 -13.79
C LEU A 61 23.33 -10.70 -13.31
N ARG A 62 24.56 -11.17 -13.04
CA ARG A 62 25.69 -10.30 -12.71
C ARG A 62 26.04 -9.35 -13.86
N HIS A 63 26.06 -9.86 -15.10
CA HIS A 63 26.31 -9.03 -16.28
C HIS A 63 25.24 -7.94 -16.46
N LEU A 64 23.96 -8.32 -16.47
CA LEU A 64 22.86 -7.38 -16.60
C LEU A 64 22.84 -6.36 -15.44
N GLY A 65 23.08 -6.82 -14.21
CA GLY A 65 23.21 -5.97 -13.03
C GLY A 65 24.35 -4.94 -13.18
N HIS A 66 25.49 -5.34 -13.74
CA HIS A 66 26.61 -4.45 -14.01
C HIS A 66 26.32 -3.44 -15.13
N VAL A 67 25.59 -3.85 -16.18
CA VAL A 67 25.13 -2.94 -17.25
C VAL A 67 24.24 -1.84 -16.67
N LEU A 68 23.28 -2.19 -15.81
CA LEU A 68 22.39 -1.22 -15.15
C LEU A 68 23.17 -0.32 -14.20
N PHE A 69 24.09 -0.88 -13.40
CA PHE A 69 24.91 -0.11 -12.46
C PHE A 69 25.79 0.91 -13.18
N THR A 70 26.47 0.51 -14.25
CA THR A 70 27.36 1.39 -15.03
C THR A 70 26.57 2.46 -15.78
N ALA A 71 25.35 2.14 -16.24
CA ALA A 71 24.46 3.12 -16.84
C ALA A 71 24.02 4.20 -15.85
N LEU A 72 23.69 3.83 -14.61
CA LEU A 72 23.30 4.78 -13.56
C LEU A 72 24.48 5.55 -12.97
N PHE A 73 25.66 4.91 -12.92
CA PHE A 73 26.88 5.48 -12.35
C PHE A 73 28.03 5.57 -13.38
N PRO A 74 27.93 6.41 -14.43
CA PRO A 74 29.08 6.75 -15.26
C PRO A 74 30.21 7.40 -14.42
N PRO A 75 31.46 7.50 -14.90
CA PRO A 75 32.63 7.79 -14.06
C PRO A 75 32.50 8.96 -13.07
N ARG A 76 31.88 10.07 -13.48
CA ARG A 76 31.60 11.24 -12.61
C ARG A 76 30.56 10.93 -11.53
N MET A 77 29.47 10.25 -11.89
CA MET A 77 28.44 9.78 -10.96
C MET A 77 29.00 8.73 -10.00
N LEU A 78 29.81 7.78 -10.48
CA LEU A 78 30.45 6.76 -9.64
C LEU A 78 31.37 7.37 -8.60
N THR A 79 32.15 8.39 -8.99
CA THR A 79 33.00 9.13 -8.05
C THR A 79 32.16 9.82 -6.97
N ALA A 80 31.05 10.45 -7.35
CA ALA A 80 30.13 11.06 -6.40
C ALA A 80 29.45 10.01 -5.50
N TRP A 81 29.03 8.87 -6.05
CA TRP A 81 28.46 7.75 -5.31
C TRP A 81 29.41 7.22 -4.22
N ARG A 82 30.68 6.98 -4.59
CA ARG A 82 31.73 6.56 -3.64
C ARG A 82 31.97 7.60 -2.54
N LYS A 83 32.01 8.89 -2.89
CA LYS A 83 32.13 9.99 -1.91
C LYS A 83 30.96 10.03 -0.94
N ASN A 84 29.73 9.82 -1.42
CA ASN A 84 28.55 9.74 -0.56
C ASN A 84 28.65 8.55 0.39
N LYS A 85 29.10 7.36 -0.08
CA LYS A 85 29.32 6.19 0.77
C LYS A 85 30.36 6.45 1.88
N GLN A 86 31.44 7.16 1.56
CA GLN A 86 32.52 7.46 2.51
C GLN A 86 32.14 8.50 3.56
N LYS A 87 31.13 9.34 3.30
CA LYS A 87 30.74 10.45 4.19
C LYS A 87 29.69 10.04 5.22
N ILE A 88 29.11 8.85 5.09
CA ILE A 88 28.12 8.35 6.05
C ILE A 88 28.80 8.15 7.41
N ALA A 89 28.14 8.59 8.49
CA ALA A 89 28.63 8.32 9.84
C ALA A 89 28.57 6.83 10.19
N ASP A 90 29.44 6.38 11.11
CA ASP A 90 29.46 5.01 11.60
C ASP A 90 28.08 4.54 12.07
N GLY A 91 27.68 3.34 11.65
CA GLY A 91 26.37 2.74 11.97
C GLY A 91 25.20 3.18 11.09
N ARG A 92 25.37 4.16 10.19
CA ARG A 92 24.36 4.55 9.19
C ARG A 92 24.65 3.89 7.84
N ARG A 93 23.62 3.78 6.99
CA ARG A 93 23.70 3.19 5.64
C ARG A 93 23.16 4.16 4.59
N LEU A 94 23.54 4.01 3.33
CA LEU A 94 22.89 4.76 2.25
C LEU A 94 21.61 4.06 1.80
N ARG A 95 20.63 4.88 1.46
CA ARG A 95 19.46 4.51 0.68
C ARG A 95 19.52 5.21 -0.66
N LEU A 96 19.31 4.46 -1.73
CA LEU A 96 19.25 4.98 -3.09
C LEU A 96 17.79 5.24 -3.48
N LYS A 97 17.41 6.51 -3.60
CA LYS A 97 16.10 6.93 -4.09
C LYS A 97 16.19 7.26 -5.58
N LEU A 98 15.46 6.54 -6.41
CA LEU A 98 15.39 6.77 -7.84
C LEU A 98 14.13 7.55 -8.17
N MET A 99 14.29 8.79 -8.64
CA MET A 99 13.22 9.60 -9.22
C MET A 99 13.35 9.51 -10.74
N ILE A 100 12.50 8.71 -11.38
CA ILE A 100 12.63 8.40 -12.82
C ILE A 100 11.43 8.98 -13.55
N GLN A 101 11.66 9.99 -14.40
CA GLN A 101 10.61 10.57 -15.24
C GLN A 101 10.29 9.72 -16.48
N PRO A 102 11.28 9.26 -17.28
CA PRO A 102 10.99 8.56 -18.53
C PRO A 102 10.40 7.16 -18.27
N PRO A 103 9.21 6.82 -18.81
CA PRO A 103 8.59 5.52 -18.60
C PRO A 103 9.47 4.33 -19.01
N GLU A 104 10.21 4.47 -20.11
CA GLU A 104 11.12 3.44 -20.63
C GLU A 104 12.33 3.20 -19.72
N MET A 105 12.74 4.20 -18.94
CA MET A 105 13.76 4.04 -17.89
C MET A 105 13.13 3.44 -16.62
N ALA A 106 11.90 3.82 -16.30
CA ALA A 106 11.20 3.32 -15.12
C ALA A 106 10.93 1.81 -15.21
N ALA A 107 10.69 1.30 -16.42
CA ALA A 107 10.46 -0.12 -16.72
C ALA A 107 11.70 -1.02 -16.55
N LEU A 108 12.90 -0.46 -16.40
CA LEU A 108 14.12 -1.25 -16.19
C LEU A 108 14.18 -1.77 -14.75
N PRO A 109 14.73 -3.00 -14.53
CA PRO A 109 14.79 -3.63 -13.21
C PRO A 109 16.02 -3.15 -12.44
N TRP A 110 16.07 -1.86 -12.07
CA TRP A 110 17.21 -1.25 -11.35
C TRP A 110 17.57 -1.99 -10.05
N GLU A 111 16.65 -2.75 -9.49
CA GLU A 111 16.82 -3.62 -8.34
C GLU A 111 17.86 -4.74 -8.58
N LEU A 112 18.11 -5.12 -9.84
CA LEU A 112 19.14 -6.08 -10.25
C LEU A 112 20.57 -5.51 -10.24
N MET A 113 20.76 -4.21 -9.99
CA MET A 113 22.10 -3.63 -9.99
C MET A 113 23.06 -4.38 -9.05
N CYS A 114 24.22 -4.73 -9.59
CA CYS A 114 25.34 -5.25 -8.82
C CYS A 114 26.42 -4.18 -8.70
N ASP A 115 27.10 -4.14 -7.56
CA ASP A 115 28.31 -3.31 -7.42
C ASP A 115 29.50 -3.90 -8.21
N GLU A 116 30.65 -3.27 -8.07
CA GLU A 116 31.88 -3.62 -8.81
C GLU A 116 32.39 -5.02 -8.46
N ASP A 117 32.04 -5.54 -7.29
CA ASP A 117 32.38 -6.89 -6.83
C ASP A 117 31.34 -7.93 -7.28
N GLY A 118 30.32 -7.51 -8.02
CA GLY A 118 29.23 -8.37 -8.48
C GLY A 118 28.17 -8.66 -7.41
N ILE A 119 28.22 -7.97 -6.26
CA ILE A 119 27.27 -8.17 -5.18
C ILE A 119 25.97 -7.40 -5.46
N PRO A 120 24.78 -8.02 -5.33
CA PRO A 120 23.51 -7.31 -5.45
C PRO A 120 23.43 -6.11 -4.51
N LEU A 121 23.44 -4.90 -5.08
CA LEU A 121 23.49 -3.65 -4.34
C LEU A 121 22.30 -3.52 -3.39
N SER A 122 21.15 -4.02 -3.86
CA SER A 122 19.83 -3.89 -3.27
C SER A 122 19.64 -4.67 -1.96
N THR A 123 20.61 -5.52 -1.58
CA THR A 123 20.68 -6.22 -0.28
C THR A 123 21.28 -5.36 0.84
N ARG A 124 22.18 -4.43 0.49
CA ARG A 124 22.92 -3.58 1.43
C ARG A 124 22.54 -2.10 1.34
N THR A 125 22.12 -1.66 0.18
CA THR A 125 21.65 -0.31 -0.10
C THR A 125 20.21 -0.44 -0.58
N PRO A 126 19.19 -0.12 0.23
CA PRO A 126 17.83 -0.15 -0.25
C PRO A 126 17.69 0.73 -1.49
N ILE A 127 17.08 0.17 -2.54
CA ILE A 127 16.76 0.86 -3.79
C ILE A 127 15.26 1.10 -3.77
N VAL A 128 14.86 2.36 -3.95
CA VAL A 128 13.44 2.74 -3.90
C VAL A 128 13.07 3.61 -5.09
N ARG A 129 11.92 3.33 -5.72
CA ARG A 129 11.29 4.20 -6.71
C ARG A 129 10.55 5.31 -5.98
N TYR A 130 11.12 6.50 -5.94
CA TYR A 130 10.61 7.59 -5.12
C TYR A 130 9.77 8.57 -5.94
N LEU A 131 8.58 8.89 -5.44
CA LEU A 131 7.70 9.90 -6.01
C LEU A 131 7.71 11.15 -5.12
N PRO A 132 8.14 12.32 -5.62
CA PRO A 132 8.04 13.57 -4.86
C PRO A 132 6.61 14.13 -4.94
N LEU A 133 5.79 13.87 -3.91
CA LEU A 133 4.50 14.52 -3.72
C LEU A 133 4.63 15.66 -2.69
N ALA A 134 3.69 16.61 -2.71
CA ALA A 134 3.77 17.83 -1.89
C ALA A 134 3.53 17.56 -0.39
N GLU A 135 2.66 16.61 -0.07
CA GLU A 135 2.27 16.30 1.31
C GLU A 135 2.98 15.03 1.80
N PRO A 136 3.96 15.14 2.70
CA PRO A 136 4.70 13.99 3.18
C PRO A 136 3.75 13.03 3.90
N ALA A 137 3.81 11.76 3.52
CA ALA A 137 3.08 10.71 4.20
C ALA A 137 3.52 10.62 5.67
N ARG A 138 2.57 10.72 6.59
CA ARG A 138 2.83 10.60 8.03
C ARG A 138 2.82 9.14 8.48
N PRO A 139 3.81 8.70 9.26
CA PRO A 139 3.79 7.39 9.90
C PRO A 139 2.51 7.21 10.74
N LEU A 140 1.99 5.99 10.81
CA LEU A 140 0.86 5.65 11.67
C LEU A 140 1.37 5.09 13.01
N ALA A 141 0.91 5.63 14.13
CA ALA A 141 1.15 4.99 15.42
C ALA A 141 0.34 3.69 15.49
N VAL A 142 1.04 2.55 15.62
CA VAL A 142 0.42 1.23 15.64
C VAL A 142 0.91 0.45 16.84
N ARG A 143 -0.02 -0.24 17.51
CA ARG A 143 0.30 -1.27 18.48
C ARG A 143 0.14 -2.63 17.81
N PRO A 144 1.04 -3.59 18.07
CA PRO A 144 0.81 -4.97 17.64
C PRO A 144 -0.58 -5.47 18.08
N PRO A 145 -1.23 -6.31 17.27
CA PRO A 145 -0.73 -6.86 16.01
C PRO A 145 -0.80 -5.88 14.82
N LEU A 146 0.15 -5.98 13.88
CA LEU A 146 0.01 -5.42 12.54
C LEU A 146 -1.16 -6.10 11.81
N ARG A 147 -2.08 -5.31 11.27
CA ARG A 147 -3.33 -5.82 10.68
C ARG A 147 -3.17 -5.88 9.17
N VAL A 148 -3.04 -7.10 8.66
CA VAL A 148 -2.77 -7.38 7.25
C VAL A 148 -4.06 -7.92 6.63
N LEU A 149 -4.62 -7.20 5.67
CA LEU A 149 -5.72 -7.67 4.83
C LEU A 149 -5.14 -8.25 3.55
N VAL A 150 -5.46 -9.51 3.26
CA VAL A 150 -5.20 -10.15 1.98
C VAL A 150 -6.50 -10.19 1.19
N SER A 151 -6.59 -9.42 0.11
CA SER A 151 -7.72 -9.44 -0.82
C SER A 151 -7.33 -10.25 -2.05
N ILE A 152 -8.07 -11.32 -2.31
CA ILE A 152 -7.86 -12.21 -3.47
C ILE A 152 -9.01 -11.96 -4.45
N ALA A 153 -8.66 -11.61 -5.69
CA ALA A 153 -9.60 -11.48 -6.79
C ALA A 153 -9.34 -12.56 -7.83
N ASN A 154 -10.33 -13.41 -8.12
CA ASN A 154 -10.24 -14.44 -9.16
C ASN A 154 -11.49 -14.46 -10.04
N PRO A 155 -11.80 -13.36 -10.75
CA PRO A 155 -13.00 -13.25 -11.57
C PRO A 155 -13.03 -14.30 -12.69
N ARG A 156 -14.20 -14.86 -12.96
CA ARG A 156 -14.38 -16.04 -13.84
C ARG A 156 -14.08 -15.77 -15.33
N ASP A 157 -14.15 -14.51 -15.74
CA ASP A 157 -13.88 -14.04 -17.10
C ASP A 157 -12.41 -13.68 -17.36
N GLN A 158 -11.52 -13.91 -16.39
CA GLN A 158 -10.06 -13.76 -16.52
C GLN A 158 -9.33 -15.11 -16.56
N ALA A 159 -8.03 -15.05 -16.88
CA ALA A 159 -7.16 -16.21 -16.71
C ALA A 159 -7.19 -16.69 -15.25
N PRO A 160 -7.51 -17.98 -14.98
CA PRO A 160 -7.64 -18.47 -13.62
C PRO A 160 -6.35 -18.30 -12.83
N LEU A 161 -6.46 -17.75 -11.62
CA LEU A 161 -5.33 -17.68 -10.70
C LEU A 161 -5.24 -18.92 -9.83
N SER A 162 -4.02 -19.28 -9.46
CA SER A 162 -3.78 -20.26 -8.38
C SER A 162 -4.01 -19.62 -7.00
N SER A 163 -5.19 -19.03 -6.80
CA SER A 163 -5.56 -18.26 -5.60
C SER A 163 -5.37 -19.06 -4.30
N ASP A 164 -5.71 -20.35 -4.32
CA ASP A 164 -5.53 -21.23 -3.16
C ASP A 164 -4.06 -21.42 -2.79
N LYS A 165 -3.18 -21.56 -3.79
CA LYS A 165 -1.75 -21.66 -3.53
C LYS A 165 -1.22 -20.38 -2.91
N GLU A 166 -1.59 -19.23 -3.46
CA GLU A 166 -1.11 -17.95 -2.94
C GLU A 166 -1.63 -17.66 -1.53
N LYS A 167 -2.90 -18.00 -1.26
CA LYS A 167 -3.48 -17.96 0.08
C LYS A 167 -2.69 -18.81 1.07
N GLU A 168 -2.39 -20.06 0.73
CA GLU A 168 -1.63 -20.95 1.61
C GLU A 168 -0.17 -20.51 1.78
N ARG A 169 0.45 -19.92 0.75
CA ARG A 169 1.79 -19.32 0.85
C ARG A 169 1.81 -18.18 1.86
N ILE A 170 0.87 -17.24 1.78
CA ILE A 170 0.79 -16.11 2.71
C ILE A 170 0.45 -16.58 4.12
N LYS A 171 -0.48 -17.51 4.28
CA LYS A 171 -0.75 -18.12 5.59
C LYS A 171 0.50 -18.76 6.18
N SER A 172 1.22 -19.58 5.40
CA SER A 172 2.43 -20.26 5.83
C SER A 172 3.52 -19.26 6.23
N ALA A 173 3.78 -18.25 5.40
CA ALA A 173 4.78 -17.23 5.65
C ALA A 173 4.49 -16.38 6.90
N LEU A 174 3.21 -16.10 7.18
CA LEU A 174 2.80 -15.26 8.31
C LEU A 174 2.43 -16.06 9.56
N ALA A 175 2.25 -17.38 9.49
CA ALA A 175 1.84 -18.22 10.63
C ALA A 175 2.70 -17.98 11.89
N PRO A 176 4.05 -17.95 11.81
CA PRO A 176 4.88 -17.68 13.00
C PRO A 176 4.65 -16.29 13.61
N LEU A 177 4.23 -15.30 12.82
CA LEU A 177 3.95 -13.93 13.30
C LEU A 177 2.54 -13.83 13.90
N VAL A 178 1.59 -14.59 13.35
CA VAL A 178 0.22 -14.71 13.88
C VAL A 178 0.24 -15.42 15.23
N GLU A 179 0.95 -16.55 15.34
CA GLU A 179 1.11 -17.31 16.59
C GLU A 179 1.73 -16.46 17.71
N ARG A 180 2.66 -15.56 17.36
CA ARG A 180 3.29 -14.62 18.29
C ARG A 180 2.47 -13.37 18.60
N GLY A 181 1.27 -13.23 18.01
CA GLY A 181 0.42 -12.04 18.18
C GLY A 181 1.00 -10.76 17.58
N LEU A 182 1.99 -10.87 16.68
CA LEU A 182 2.59 -9.72 15.99
C LEU A 182 1.82 -9.30 14.74
N VAL A 183 1.12 -10.24 14.12
CA VAL A 183 0.30 -10.01 12.93
C VAL A 183 -1.10 -10.56 13.14
N HIS A 184 -2.10 -9.80 12.72
CA HIS A 184 -3.48 -10.23 12.59
C HIS A 184 -3.80 -10.30 11.09
N LEU A 185 -3.87 -11.52 10.60
CA LEU A 185 -4.14 -11.83 9.19
C LEU A 185 -5.65 -11.90 8.95
N MET A 186 -6.14 -11.13 7.99
CA MET A 186 -7.51 -11.13 7.49
C MET A 186 -7.46 -11.52 6.01
N ILE A 187 -8.31 -12.44 5.56
CA ILE A 187 -8.35 -12.89 4.17
C ILE A 187 -9.76 -12.68 3.62
N SER A 188 -9.85 -12.01 2.47
CA SER A 188 -11.07 -11.91 1.67
C SER A 188 -10.85 -12.63 0.34
N GLU A 189 -11.58 -13.73 0.14
CA GLU A 189 -11.41 -14.63 -1.03
C GLU A 189 -12.23 -14.20 -2.25
N GLN A 190 -13.10 -13.20 -2.08
CA GLN A 190 -13.87 -12.54 -3.13
C GLN A 190 -13.67 -11.04 -2.99
N ALA A 191 -12.65 -10.50 -3.63
CA ALA A 191 -12.32 -9.09 -3.54
C ALA A 191 -13.28 -8.27 -4.42
N THR A 192 -14.33 -7.70 -3.82
CA THR A 192 -15.19 -6.70 -4.44
C THR A 192 -14.86 -5.30 -3.95
N GLY A 193 -15.23 -4.25 -4.70
CA GLY A 193 -15.00 -2.86 -4.27
C GLY A 193 -15.71 -2.51 -2.94
N ILE A 194 -16.94 -2.99 -2.75
CA ILE A 194 -17.70 -2.83 -1.50
C ILE A 194 -17.10 -3.69 -0.38
N GLY A 195 -16.65 -4.91 -0.68
CA GLY A 195 -15.95 -5.78 0.26
C GLY A 195 -14.69 -5.10 0.81
N LEU A 196 -13.87 -4.52 -0.07
CA LEU A 196 -12.69 -3.75 0.32
C LEU A 196 -13.06 -2.58 1.25
N LEU A 197 -14.08 -1.79 0.91
CA LEU A 197 -14.53 -0.68 1.77
C LEU A 197 -14.92 -1.16 3.17
N ASN A 198 -15.64 -2.28 3.27
CA ASN A 198 -16.05 -2.87 4.54
C ASN A 198 -14.85 -3.39 5.34
N ASP A 199 -13.89 -4.02 4.68
CA ASP A 199 -12.69 -4.49 5.36
C ASP A 199 -11.79 -3.36 5.87
N LEU A 200 -11.64 -2.28 5.09
CA LEU A 200 -10.82 -1.13 5.46
C LEU A 200 -11.33 -0.45 6.73
N ARG A 201 -12.66 -0.41 6.95
CA ARG A 201 -13.29 0.10 8.19
C ARG A 201 -12.86 -0.64 9.43
N ARG A 202 -12.38 -1.88 9.28
CA ARG A 202 -11.89 -2.65 10.41
C ARG A 202 -10.64 -2.01 10.97
N GLY A 203 -9.85 -1.24 10.21
CA GLY A 203 -8.59 -0.62 10.64
C GLY A 203 -7.37 -1.39 10.12
N VAL A 204 -7.32 -1.60 8.81
CA VAL A 204 -6.24 -2.31 8.10
C VAL A 204 -4.98 -1.44 8.04
N HIS A 205 -3.81 -2.02 8.29
CA HIS A 205 -2.51 -1.34 8.22
C HIS A 205 -1.77 -1.65 6.92
N VAL A 206 -1.84 -2.91 6.48
CA VAL A 206 -1.23 -3.40 5.25
C VAL A 206 -2.32 -4.05 4.38
N TRP A 207 -2.43 -3.61 3.13
CA TRP A 207 -3.32 -4.22 2.15
C TRP A 207 -2.52 -5.02 1.13
N HIS A 208 -2.64 -6.33 1.16
CA HIS A 208 -2.04 -7.25 0.20
C HIS A 208 -3.11 -7.65 -0.82
N PHE A 209 -2.95 -7.23 -2.07
CA PHE A 209 -3.83 -7.62 -3.16
C PHE A 209 -3.20 -8.73 -4.00
N ILE A 210 -3.96 -9.79 -4.24
CA ILE A 210 -3.63 -10.90 -5.13
C ILE A 210 -4.67 -10.89 -6.25
N GLY A 211 -4.23 -10.59 -7.48
CA GLY A 211 -5.16 -10.49 -8.60
C GLY A 211 -4.49 -10.00 -9.87
N HIS A 212 -5.30 -9.75 -10.89
CA HIS A 212 -4.83 -9.18 -12.15
C HIS A 212 -4.78 -7.66 -12.09
N GLY A 213 -3.89 -7.08 -12.89
CA GLY A 213 -3.82 -5.64 -13.13
C GLY A 213 -3.76 -5.34 -14.62
N VAL A 214 -4.29 -4.19 -15.02
CA VAL A 214 -4.19 -3.64 -16.38
C VAL A 214 -3.61 -2.24 -16.28
N PHE A 215 -2.69 -1.90 -17.19
CA PHE A 215 -2.13 -0.56 -17.28
C PHE A 215 -2.15 -0.09 -18.72
N ASN A 216 -2.65 1.12 -18.92
CA ASN A 216 -2.58 1.81 -20.20
C ASN A 216 -1.54 2.93 -20.10
N ALA A 217 -0.40 2.73 -20.75
CA ALA A 217 0.69 3.69 -20.79
C ALA A 217 0.29 5.04 -21.42
N HIS A 218 -0.64 5.05 -22.39
CA HIS A 218 -1.08 6.28 -23.06
C HIS A 218 -1.95 7.16 -22.15
N ALA A 219 -2.82 6.53 -21.36
CA ALA A 219 -3.69 7.23 -20.42
C ALA A 219 -3.06 7.43 -19.04
N ALA A 220 -1.84 6.91 -18.83
CA ALA A 220 -1.16 6.83 -17.54
C ALA A 220 -2.07 6.30 -16.41
N ASN A 221 -2.99 5.38 -16.75
CA ASN A 221 -3.97 4.82 -15.83
C ASN A 221 -3.72 3.32 -15.64
N GLY A 222 -3.81 2.88 -14.38
CA GLY A 222 -3.74 1.48 -13.99
C GLY A 222 -5.00 1.11 -13.24
N SER A 223 -5.44 -0.13 -13.43
CA SER A 223 -6.60 -0.74 -12.79
C SER A 223 -6.24 -2.10 -12.23
N LEU A 224 -6.88 -2.47 -11.13
CA LEU A 224 -6.88 -3.83 -10.61
C LEU A 224 -8.21 -4.49 -10.96
N ALA A 225 -8.16 -5.76 -11.32
CA ALA A 225 -9.35 -6.56 -11.58
C ALA A 225 -9.89 -7.07 -10.24
N PHE A 226 -11.00 -6.48 -9.80
CA PHE A 226 -11.81 -6.97 -8.69
C PHE A 226 -12.94 -7.86 -9.24
N GLU A 227 -13.71 -8.44 -8.34
CA GLU A 227 -14.96 -9.13 -8.64
C GLU A 227 -16.16 -8.20 -8.46
N ASN A 228 -17.16 -8.36 -9.33
CA ASN A 228 -18.51 -7.81 -9.13
C ASN A 228 -19.42 -8.85 -8.44
N GLU A 229 -20.68 -8.49 -8.19
CA GLU A 229 -21.66 -9.37 -7.54
C GLU A 229 -21.96 -10.66 -8.33
N SER A 230 -21.71 -10.65 -9.65
CA SER A 230 -21.85 -11.83 -10.50
C SER A 230 -20.62 -12.74 -10.46
N GLY A 231 -19.50 -12.32 -9.88
CA GLY A 231 -18.22 -13.03 -9.91
C GLY A 231 -17.39 -12.81 -11.19
N ASP A 232 -17.73 -11.76 -11.97
CA ASP A 232 -16.99 -11.36 -13.17
C ASP A 232 -16.15 -10.10 -12.88
N THR A 233 -15.32 -9.68 -13.83
CA THR A 233 -14.36 -8.59 -13.61
C THR A 233 -15.05 -7.23 -13.37
N ASP A 234 -14.68 -6.56 -12.27
CA ASP A 234 -14.83 -5.11 -12.08
C ASP A 234 -13.45 -4.44 -12.09
N MET A 235 -13.17 -3.64 -13.11
CA MET A 235 -11.92 -2.88 -13.19
C MET A 235 -11.98 -1.66 -12.28
N ILE A 236 -11.22 -1.69 -11.18
CA ILE A 236 -11.08 -0.56 -10.27
C ILE A 236 -9.78 0.17 -10.58
N ASP A 237 -9.91 1.35 -11.19
CA ASP A 237 -8.77 2.22 -11.49
C ASP A 237 -8.18 2.90 -10.25
N ALA A 238 -7.01 3.51 -10.41
CA ALA A 238 -6.35 4.22 -9.31
C ALA A 238 -7.20 5.36 -8.70
N LYS A 239 -8.11 5.97 -9.45
CA LYS A 239 -8.99 7.04 -8.94
C LYS A 239 -10.07 6.46 -8.04
N ARG A 240 -10.71 5.35 -8.44
CA ARG A 240 -11.66 4.61 -7.61
C ARG A 240 -10.96 4.04 -6.37
N LEU A 241 -9.76 3.45 -6.54
CA LEU A 241 -8.96 2.96 -5.40
C LEU A 241 -8.62 4.09 -4.42
N ARG A 242 -8.27 5.29 -4.90
CA ARG A 242 -8.06 6.46 -4.03
C ARG A 242 -9.29 6.75 -3.16
N ILE A 243 -10.48 6.78 -3.75
CA ILE A 243 -11.73 7.05 -3.04
C ILE A 243 -12.00 5.96 -2.00
N LEU A 244 -11.81 4.69 -2.37
CA LEU A 244 -11.98 3.56 -1.46
C LEU A 244 -10.96 3.57 -0.33
N LEU A 245 -9.75 4.10 -0.60
CA LEU A 245 -8.65 4.14 0.34
C LEU A 245 -8.53 5.46 1.12
N GLU A 246 -9.45 6.39 0.93
CA GLU A 246 -9.44 7.68 1.61
C GLU A 246 -9.72 7.50 3.11
N GLU A 247 -9.07 8.33 3.95
CA GLU A 247 -9.26 8.35 5.41
C GLU A 247 -9.06 7.01 6.14
N ASN A 248 -8.25 6.09 5.58
CA ASN A 248 -7.97 4.81 6.22
C ASN A 248 -6.57 4.72 6.86
N SER A 249 -6.34 3.58 7.53
CA SER A 249 -5.09 3.27 8.24
C SER A 249 -4.05 2.54 7.39
N VAL A 250 -4.31 2.30 6.11
CA VAL A 250 -3.37 1.62 5.21
C VAL A 250 -2.16 2.53 5.02
N ARG A 251 -0.98 1.99 5.30
CA ARG A 251 0.30 2.66 5.05
C ARG A 251 1.17 1.90 4.03
N LEU A 252 0.82 0.65 3.76
CA LEU A 252 1.50 -0.20 2.80
C LEU A 252 0.47 -0.95 1.96
N ALA A 253 0.64 -0.92 0.63
CA ALA A 253 0.03 -1.90 -0.26
C ALA A 253 1.08 -2.87 -0.81
N VAL A 254 0.73 -4.15 -0.93
CA VAL A 254 1.54 -5.17 -1.60
C VAL A 254 0.72 -5.74 -2.73
N LEU A 255 1.18 -5.59 -3.97
CA LEU A 255 0.50 -6.04 -5.17
C LEU A 255 1.21 -7.25 -5.73
N ASN A 256 0.53 -8.40 -5.68
CA ASN A 256 0.99 -9.63 -6.27
C ASN A 256 0.06 -10.05 -7.43
N ALA A 257 0.63 -10.34 -8.59
CA ALA A 257 -0.12 -10.97 -9.69
C ALA A 257 0.35 -12.41 -9.82
N CYS A 258 -0.62 -13.31 -9.86
CA CYS A 258 -0.39 -14.75 -9.80
C CYS A 258 0.27 -15.31 -11.08
N GLU A 259 0.97 -16.43 -10.88
CA GLU A 259 1.90 -17.11 -11.81
C GLU A 259 1.28 -17.66 -13.11
N THR A 260 -0.04 -17.60 -13.30
CA THR A 260 -0.75 -18.32 -14.36
C THR A 260 -0.72 -17.56 -15.69
N GLY A 261 0.47 -17.46 -16.27
CA GLY A 261 0.66 -17.33 -17.70
C GLY A 261 1.18 -15.97 -18.15
N ARG A 262 2.31 -16.00 -18.86
CA ARG A 262 2.69 -15.27 -20.10
C ARG A 262 2.15 -13.85 -20.39
N PHE A 263 1.68 -13.12 -19.39
CA PHE A 263 1.25 -11.74 -19.50
C PHE A 263 2.27 -10.86 -18.80
N THR A 264 2.66 -9.80 -19.49
CA THR A 264 3.59 -8.80 -18.98
C THR A 264 3.09 -8.27 -17.66
N LEU A 265 3.93 -8.31 -16.62
CA LEU A 265 3.67 -7.75 -15.28
C LEU A 265 3.93 -6.24 -15.19
N ASP A 266 4.25 -5.65 -16.34
CA ASP A 266 4.27 -4.21 -16.62
C ASP A 266 3.00 -3.47 -16.07
N PRO A 267 1.80 -4.08 -15.98
CA PRO A 267 0.62 -3.45 -15.40
C PRO A 267 0.65 -3.12 -13.91
N LEU A 268 1.15 -4.03 -13.07
CA LEU A 268 1.22 -3.77 -11.63
C LEU A 268 2.31 -2.73 -11.30
N LEU A 269 3.41 -2.72 -12.05
CA LEU A 269 4.38 -1.63 -11.98
C LEU A 269 3.77 -0.29 -12.40
N GLY A 270 2.85 -0.30 -13.36
CA GLY A 270 2.13 0.90 -13.80
C GLY A 270 1.14 1.45 -12.78
N ILE A 271 0.47 0.58 -11.99
CA ILE A 271 -0.50 1.02 -10.98
C ILE A 271 0.14 1.47 -9.67
N ALA A 272 1.29 0.92 -9.28
CA ALA A 272 1.94 1.28 -8.01
C ALA A 272 2.22 2.80 -7.85
N PRO A 273 2.78 3.51 -8.85
CA PRO A 273 2.88 4.97 -8.83
C PRO A 273 1.54 5.68 -8.64
N ALA A 274 0.47 5.13 -9.20
CA ALA A 274 -0.87 5.72 -9.11
C ALA A 274 -1.47 5.54 -7.70
N LEU A 275 -1.23 4.42 -7.04
CA LEU A 275 -1.60 4.21 -5.63
C LEU A 275 -0.79 5.07 -4.66
N VAL A 276 0.50 5.29 -4.96
CA VAL A 276 1.31 6.26 -4.20
C VAL A 276 0.74 7.67 -4.36
N ARG A 277 0.40 8.09 -5.58
CA ARG A 277 -0.30 9.36 -5.85
C ARG A 277 -1.70 9.44 -5.24
N ALA A 278 -2.32 8.29 -4.99
CA ALA A 278 -3.60 8.18 -4.29
C ALA A 278 -3.47 8.33 -2.77
N GLY A 279 -2.25 8.47 -2.23
CA GLY A 279 -2.00 8.71 -0.81
C GLY A 279 -1.52 7.50 -0.04
N ILE A 280 -1.33 6.32 -0.67
CA ILE A 280 -0.65 5.20 0.01
C ILE A 280 0.84 5.54 0.13
N PRO A 281 1.42 5.60 1.34
CA PRO A 281 2.82 5.99 1.54
C PRO A 281 3.85 5.11 0.83
N ALA A 282 3.56 3.81 0.72
CA ALA A 282 4.43 2.83 0.10
C ALA A 282 3.63 1.71 -0.58
N VAL A 283 4.12 1.28 -1.74
CA VAL A 283 3.54 0.18 -2.52
C VAL A 283 4.65 -0.74 -2.98
N ILE A 284 4.54 -2.03 -2.69
CA ILE A 284 5.40 -3.06 -3.28
C ILE A 284 4.63 -3.67 -4.44
N ALA A 285 5.25 -3.73 -5.62
CA ALA A 285 4.68 -4.41 -6.78
C ALA A 285 5.68 -5.43 -7.32
N MET A 286 5.18 -6.62 -7.65
CA MET A 286 5.99 -7.67 -8.28
C MET A 286 6.14 -7.39 -9.78
N GLN A 287 7.37 -7.41 -10.29
CA GLN A 287 7.66 -7.15 -11.72
C GLN A 287 7.68 -8.39 -12.61
N PHE A 288 7.86 -9.59 -12.05
CA PHE A 288 7.85 -10.89 -12.74
C PHE A 288 7.07 -11.93 -11.92
N ALA A 289 6.68 -13.05 -12.55
CA ALA A 289 5.95 -14.11 -11.87
C ALA A 289 6.80 -14.57 -10.69
N PHE A 290 6.28 -14.52 -9.47
CA PHE A 290 7.10 -14.70 -8.28
C PHE A 290 7.02 -16.15 -7.80
N PRO A 291 8.09 -16.95 -7.94
CA PRO A 291 8.02 -18.39 -7.66
C PRO A 291 7.60 -18.71 -6.22
N ASP A 292 6.84 -19.79 -6.03
CA ASP A 292 6.30 -20.25 -4.73
C ASP A 292 7.28 -20.09 -3.55
N THR A 293 8.44 -20.73 -3.65
CA THR A 293 9.43 -20.75 -2.58
C THR A 293 9.94 -19.34 -2.28
N SER A 294 10.19 -18.55 -3.32
CA SER A 294 10.67 -17.18 -3.22
C SER A 294 9.63 -16.28 -2.55
N ALA A 295 8.35 -16.46 -2.87
CA ALA A 295 7.24 -15.73 -2.26
C ALA A 295 7.13 -16.00 -0.76
N VAL A 296 7.26 -17.25 -0.33
CA VAL A 296 7.21 -17.62 1.10
C VAL A 296 8.39 -17.03 1.86
N GLU A 297 9.62 -17.22 1.36
CA GLU A 297 10.83 -16.72 2.03
C GLU A 297 10.85 -15.18 2.11
N PHE A 298 10.48 -14.51 1.01
CA PHE A 298 10.38 -13.06 0.98
C PHE A 298 9.32 -12.56 1.95
N ALA A 299 8.08 -13.05 1.86
CA ALA A 299 6.97 -12.57 2.69
C ALA A 299 7.26 -12.82 4.19
N GLY A 300 7.76 -14.00 4.55
CA GLY A 300 8.07 -14.34 5.94
C GLY A 300 9.09 -13.38 6.56
N MET A 301 10.21 -13.13 5.87
CA MET A 301 11.23 -12.20 6.37
C MET A 301 10.77 -10.74 6.29
N PHE A 302 10.10 -10.35 5.21
CA PHE A 302 9.58 -9.00 5.01
C PHE A 302 8.60 -8.59 6.13
N TYR A 303 7.55 -9.39 6.37
CA TYR A 303 6.55 -9.07 7.39
C TYR A 303 7.11 -9.18 8.80
N ARG A 304 8.11 -10.04 9.03
CA ARG A 304 8.83 -10.09 10.31
C ARG A 304 9.60 -8.80 10.56
N ALA A 305 10.42 -8.35 9.61
CA ALA A 305 11.16 -7.09 9.74
C ALA A 305 10.21 -5.90 9.93
N LEU A 306 9.07 -5.89 9.22
CA LEU A 306 8.05 -4.86 9.36
C LEU A 306 7.41 -4.86 10.76
N ALA A 307 7.11 -6.04 11.31
CA ALA A 307 6.60 -6.18 12.68
C ALA A 307 7.64 -5.81 13.75
N ASP A 308 8.93 -5.98 13.45
CA ASP A 308 10.05 -5.55 14.29
C ASP A 308 10.34 -4.03 14.18
N GLY A 309 9.56 -3.29 13.39
CA GLY A 309 9.63 -1.82 13.29
C GLY A 309 10.65 -1.28 12.29
N TYR A 310 11.18 -2.13 11.40
CA TYR A 310 12.12 -1.69 10.37
C TYR A 310 11.42 -0.74 9.38
N PRO A 311 12.15 0.23 8.81
CA PRO A 311 11.60 0.98 7.68
C PRO A 311 11.36 0.02 6.50
N VAL A 312 10.32 0.28 5.71
CA VAL A 312 9.79 -0.67 4.71
C VAL A 312 10.82 -1.03 3.63
N ASP A 313 11.69 -0.11 3.29
CA ASP A 313 12.80 -0.31 2.36
C ASP A 313 13.86 -1.27 2.90
N ALA A 314 14.18 -1.22 4.19
CA ALA A 314 14.99 -2.24 4.85
C ALA A 314 14.26 -3.59 4.91
N CYS A 315 12.94 -3.60 5.16
CA CYS A 315 12.14 -4.82 5.14
C CYS A 315 12.24 -5.54 3.79
N VAL A 316 12.16 -4.78 2.68
CA VAL A 316 12.38 -5.32 1.33
C VAL A 316 13.79 -5.90 1.21
N SER A 317 14.83 -5.17 1.62
CA SER A 317 16.21 -5.69 1.58
C SER A 317 16.40 -6.97 2.41
N GLU A 318 15.77 -7.10 3.58
CA GLU A 318 15.81 -8.34 4.37
C GLU A 318 15.08 -9.49 3.66
N GLY A 319 13.92 -9.22 3.04
CA GLY A 319 13.23 -10.17 2.18
C GLY A 319 14.10 -10.66 1.01
N ARG A 320 14.84 -9.75 0.35
CA ARG A 320 15.79 -10.13 -0.74
C ARG A 320 16.90 -11.05 -0.23
N LYS A 321 17.45 -10.77 0.95
CA LYS A 321 18.48 -11.61 1.57
C LYS A 321 17.95 -13.00 1.90
N ALA A 322 16.71 -13.12 2.37
CA ALA A 322 16.09 -14.41 2.66
C ALA A 322 15.99 -15.27 1.38
N VAL A 323 15.51 -14.68 0.28
CA VAL A 323 15.47 -15.34 -1.03
C VAL A 323 16.86 -15.79 -1.47
N ILE A 324 17.87 -14.91 -1.41
CA ILE A 324 19.26 -15.24 -1.79
C ILE A 324 19.83 -16.34 -0.88
N ALA A 325 19.60 -16.28 0.43
CA ALA A 325 20.08 -17.27 1.37
C ALA A 325 19.49 -18.66 1.08
N ARG A 326 18.25 -18.71 0.60
CA ARG A 326 17.55 -19.97 0.31
C ARG A 326 17.87 -20.54 -1.08
N LEU A 327 17.97 -19.67 -2.09
CA LEU A 327 17.95 -20.05 -3.51
C LEU A 327 19.22 -19.65 -4.29
N GLY A 328 20.12 -18.90 -3.66
CA GLY A 328 21.34 -18.40 -4.31
C GLY A 328 21.08 -17.23 -5.25
N LEU A 329 22.00 -17.02 -6.20
CA LEU A 329 22.02 -15.87 -7.11
C LEU A 329 21.70 -16.22 -8.57
N SER A 330 21.40 -17.48 -8.88
CA SER A 330 21.13 -17.92 -10.26
C SER A 330 19.74 -17.53 -10.78
N GLN A 331 18.83 -17.15 -9.88
CA GLN A 331 17.46 -16.73 -10.19
C GLN A 331 17.26 -15.25 -9.88
N PRO A 332 16.43 -14.52 -10.65
CA PRO A 332 16.20 -13.09 -10.47
C PRO A 332 15.23 -12.76 -9.34
N ASP A 333 14.73 -13.78 -8.64
CA ASP A 333 13.60 -13.71 -7.72
C ASP A 333 13.74 -12.64 -6.65
N TRP A 334 14.96 -12.46 -6.12
CA TRP A 334 15.27 -11.44 -5.12
C TRP A 334 15.08 -10.01 -5.64
N ALA A 335 15.17 -9.79 -6.95
CA ALA A 335 14.96 -8.47 -7.56
C ALA A 335 13.51 -8.25 -8.00
N ILE A 336 12.62 -9.25 -7.92
CA ILE A 336 11.23 -9.14 -8.37
C ILE A 336 10.42 -8.08 -7.61
N PRO A 337 10.52 -7.98 -6.27
CA PRO A 337 9.76 -6.97 -5.53
C PRO A 337 10.34 -5.57 -5.75
N VAL A 338 9.53 -4.69 -6.33
CA VAL A 338 9.87 -3.26 -6.55
C VAL A 338 9.11 -2.42 -5.53
N LEU A 339 9.84 -1.60 -4.76
CA LEU A 339 9.26 -0.68 -3.80
C LEU A 339 9.09 0.70 -4.41
N TYR A 340 7.85 1.18 -4.44
CA TYR A 340 7.48 2.56 -4.70
C TYR A 340 7.15 3.25 -3.38
N MET A 341 7.66 4.45 -3.15
CA MET A 341 7.32 5.20 -1.95
C MET A 341 7.22 6.70 -2.18
N HIS A 342 6.38 7.32 -1.36
CA HIS A 342 6.42 8.75 -1.08
C HIS A 342 6.78 9.03 0.40
N SER A 343 6.81 8.01 1.27
CA SER A 343 7.33 8.16 2.63
C SER A 343 8.78 8.69 2.63
N PRO A 344 9.09 9.77 3.38
CA PRO A 344 10.43 10.35 3.39
C PRO A 344 11.50 9.42 3.93
N ASP A 345 11.20 8.62 4.95
CA ASP A 345 12.18 7.80 5.67
C ASP A 345 11.87 6.30 5.68
N GLY A 346 10.75 5.89 5.07
CA GLY A 346 10.35 4.48 5.00
C GLY A 346 9.71 3.98 6.30
N HIS A 347 9.64 4.77 7.37
CA HIS A 347 8.94 4.39 8.59
C HIS A 347 7.43 4.57 8.38
N LEU A 348 6.75 3.46 8.12
CA LEU A 348 5.31 3.45 7.91
C LEU A 348 4.53 3.39 9.22
N PHE A 349 5.13 2.78 10.23
CA PHE A 349 4.52 2.51 11.52
C PHE A 349 5.45 2.96 12.64
N VAL A 350 4.89 3.57 13.68
CA VAL A 350 5.59 3.88 14.93
C VAL A 350 5.01 2.98 16.01
N HIS A 351 5.84 2.13 16.60
CA HIS A 351 5.43 1.27 17.72
C HIS A 351 5.35 2.11 18.98
N ASP A 352 4.13 2.29 19.49
CA ASP A 352 3.90 2.97 20.76
C ASP A 352 4.16 1.98 21.91
N GLU A 353 5.35 2.05 22.51
CA GLU A 353 5.74 1.24 23.67
C GLU A 353 5.16 1.75 24.99
N THR A 354 4.59 2.96 25.03
CA THR A 354 3.98 3.49 26.24
C THR A 354 2.55 2.95 26.36
N GLY A 355 2.20 2.31 27.48
CA GLY A 355 0.86 1.78 27.75
C GLY A 355 -0.30 2.81 27.71
N GLN A 356 -0.04 4.05 27.30
CA GLN A 356 -1.00 5.14 27.17
C GLN A 356 -1.80 4.98 25.87
N LYS A 357 -2.99 4.35 25.91
CA LYS A 357 -3.93 4.22 24.76
C LYS A 357 -3.72 5.38 23.76
N PRO A 358 -3.49 5.11 22.46
CA PRO A 358 -3.35 6.18 21.50
C PRO A 358 -4.56 7.10 21.64
N THR A 359 -4.32 8.32 22.11
CA THR A 359 -5.31 9.38 21.97
C THR A 359 -5.48 9.52 20.48
N SER A 360 -6.67 9.14 19.99
CA SER A 360 -7.05 9.27 18.59
C SER A 360 -6.50 10.60 18.04
N PRO A 361 -5.83 10.59 16.87
CA PRO A 361 -5.39 11.84 16.26
C PRO A 361 -6.62 12.73 16.15
N CYS A 362 -6.55 13.93 16.75
CA CYS A 362 -7.66 14.87 16.93
C CYS A 362 -8.73 14.68 15.86
N THR A 363 -9.71 13.84 16.17
CA THR A 363 -11.03 14.08 15.65
C THR A 363 -11.34 15.43 16.25
N ASN A 364 -11.69 16.42 15.42
CA ASN A 364 -12.60 17.44 15.92
C ASN A 364 -13.87 16.68 16.29
N THR A 365 -13.86 16.04 17.47
CA THR A 365 -15.04 15.58 18.14
C THR A 365 -15.72 16.87 18.50
N VAL A 366 -16.61 17.33 17.61
CA VAL A 366 -17.73 18.13 18.06
C VAL A 366 -18.42 17.23 19.07
N THR A 367 -18.11 17.42 20.35
CA THR A 367 -18.90 16.84 21.42
C THR A 367 -20.26 17.51 21.28
N ILE A 368 -21.16 16.90 20.50
CA ILE A 368 -22.55 17.28 20.52
C ILE A 368 -23.02 16.88 21.91
N ARG A 369 -23.05 17.85 22.83
CA ARG A 369 -23.75 17.69 24.10
C ARG A 369 -25.19 17.33 23.72
N LEU A 370 -25.59 16.10 24.01
CA LEU A 370 -26.99 15.73 23.94
C LEU A 370 -27.74 16.67 24.91
N PRO A 371 -28.79 17.38 24.45
CA PRO A 371 -29.52 18.31 25.29
C PRO A 371 -30.19 17.56 26.45
N ASN A 372 -30.32 18.19 27.61
CA ASN A 372 -31.07 17.60 28.70
C ASN A 372 -32.57 17.65 28.32
N PRO A 373 -33.38 16.60 28.55
CA PRO A 373 -34.82 16.64 28.33
C PRO A 373 -35.54 17.86 28.93
N ALA A 374 -35.02 18.44 30.02
CA ALA A 374 -35.53 19.66 30.62
C ALA A 374 -35.42 20.89 29.69
N ASP A 375 -34.39 20.95 28.84
CA ASP A 375 -34.09 22.08 27.95
C ASP A 375 -35.13 22.22 26.83
N PHE A 376 -35.83 21.13 26.47
CA PHE A 376 -36.87 21.13 25.43
C PHE A 376 -38.01 22.08 25.75
N ARG A 377 -38.30 22.37 27.03
CA ARG A 377 -39.34 23.33 27.42
C ARG A 377 -39.01 24.76 26.98
N HIS A 378 -37.73 25.06 26.79
CA HIS A 378 -37.24 26.40 26.47
C HIS A 378 -36.87 26.58 24.98
N MET A 379 -36.83 25.48 24.21
CA MET A 379 -36.61 25.53 22.76
C MET A 379 -37.90 25.89 22.02
N ASP A 380 -37.82 26.58 20.88
CA ASP A 380 -38.98 26.82 20.02
C ASP A 380 -39.39 25.54 19.26
N THR A 381 -40.63 25.54 18.75
CA THR A 381 -41.24 24.37 18.11
C THR A 381 -40.56 23.95 16.81
N GLN A 382 -39.96 24.88 16.07
CA GLN A 382 -39.29 24.59 14.80
C GLN A 382 -37.92 23.96 15.05
N THR A 383 -37.19 24.46 16.04
CA THR A 383 -35.92 23.89 16.50
C THR A 383 -36.10 22.47 17.06
N LEU A 384 -37.15 22.23 17.84
CA LEU A 384 -37.49 20.89 18.36
C LEU A 384 -37.80 19.87 17.26
N ARG A 385 -38.51 20.28 16.19
CA ARG A 385 -38.80 19.41 15.04
C ARG A 385 -37.53 19.10 14.25
N SER A 386 -36.70 20.11 13.99
CA SER A 386 -35.42 19.93 13.29
C SER A 386 -34.46 19.00 14.03
N LEU A 387 -34.46 19.04 15.37
CA LEU A 387 -33.69 18.10 16.20
C LEU A 387 -34.19 16.66 16.07
N LEU A 388 -35.50 16.44 16.08
CA LEU A 388 -36.11 15.11 15.89
C LEU A 388 -35.81 14.52 14.51
N ASP A 389 -35.89 15.33 13.45
CA ASP A 389 -35.58 14.90 12.09
C ASP A 389 -34.11 14.47 11.94
N ARG A 390 -33.21 15.04 12.75
CA ARG A 390 -31.78 14.70 12.76
C ARG A 390 -31.47 13.43 13.55
N TRP A 391 -32.35 13.00 14.44
CA TRP A 391 -32.18 11.79 15.28
C TRP A 391 -32.92 10.55 14.76
N LEU A 392 -33.79 10.68 13.75
CA LEU A 392 -34.43 9.55 13.09
C LEU A 392 -33.55 9.07 11.92
N PRO A 393 -33.19 7.78 11.83
CA PRO A 393 -32.52 7.27 10.64
C PRO A 393 -33.47 7.33 9.43
N PRO A 394 -32.95 7.45 8.18
CA PRO A 394 -33.77 7.59 6.98
C PRO A 394 -34.72 6.39 6.80
N PRO A 395 -35.90 6.57 6.16
CA PRO A 395 -37.00 5.64 6.31
C PRO A 395 -36.74 4.29 5.63
N TYR A 396 -36.93 3.22 6.38
CA TYR A 396 -37.26 1.91 5.82
C TYR A 396 -38.49 2.03 4.92
N THR A 397 -38.42 1.36 3.77
CA THR A 397 -39.43 1.36 2.72
C THR A 397 -40.79 0.93 3.25
N ARG A 398 -41.79 1.71 2.86
CA ARG A 398 -43.22 1.51 3.13
C ARG A 398 -43.72 0.34 2.26
N THR A 399 -43.78 -0.88 2.79
CA THR A 399 -44.63 -1.92 2.22
C THR A 399 -46.04 -1.78 2.78
N GLY A 400 -47.00 -1.75 1.86
CA GLY A 400 -48.40 -1.44 2.15
C GLY A 400 -49.14 -2.58 2.85
N ALA A 401 -50.16 -2.15 3.59
CA ALA A 401 -51.33 -2.89 4.05
C ALA A 401 -51.12 -4.03 5.08
N GLY A 402 -51.39 -3.70 6.35
CA GLY A 402 -52.03 -4.62 7.30
C GLY A 402 -51.25 -4.91 8.59
N GLY A 403 -51.69 -4.30 9.69
CA GLY A 403 -51.59 -4.87 11.04
C GLY A 403 -50.29 -4.62 11.82
N MET A 404 -50.36 -3.76 12.84
CA MET A 404 -49.42 -3.82 13.96
C MET A 404 -49.58 -5.15 14.70
N ARG A 405 -48.51 -5.94 14.78
CA ARG A 405 -48.19 -6.82 15.92
C ARG A 405 -46.67 -7.00 15.94
N GLY A 406 -46.09 -6.76 17.11
CA GLY A 406 -44.65 -6.84 17.33
C GLY A 406 -44.18 -8.28 17.44
N ASP A 407 -42.89 -8.47 17.19
CA ASP A 407 -42.03 -9.43 17.86
C ASP A 407 -40.58 -9.10 17.51
N GLY A 408 -39.69 -9.16 18.51
CA GLY A 408 -38.24 -9.13 18.30
C GLY A 408 -37.46 -8.19 19.21
N ASP A 409 -37.47 -8.47 20.52
CA ASP A 409 -36.50 -7.94 21.48
C ASP A 409 -35.06 -8.12 20.97
N THR A 410 -34.36 -7.01 20.72
CA THR A 410 -32.89 -6.99 20.69
C THR A 410 -32.44 -5.87 21.64
N PRO A 411 -31.58 -6.14 22.66
CA PRO A 411 -31.17 -5.11 23.61
C PRO A 411 -30.34 -4.04 22.90
N LEU A 412 -30.82 -2.80 22.91
CA LEU A 412 -30.08 -1.63 22.42
C LEU A 412 -28.82 -1.43 23.29
N GLN A 413 -27.63 -1.36 22.69
CA GLN A 413 -26.40 -1.00 23.39
C GLN A 413 -26.45 0.47 23.85
N GLY A 414 -25.81 0.80 24.97
CA GLY A 414 -26.08 1.97 25.82
C GLY A 414 -26.11 3.38 25.21
N GLY A 415 -25.65 3.59 23.96
CA GLY A 415 -25.81 4.87 23.25
C GLY A 415 -27.17 5.06 22.57
N ASP A 416 -27.78 3.98 22.07
CA ASP A 416 -29.06 4.04 21.36
C ASP A 416 -30.25 4.20 22.33
N ALA A 417 -30.11 3.72 23.56
CA ALA A 417 -31.12 3.87 24.60
C ALA A 417 -31.29 5.32 25.07
N GLU A 418 -30.20 6.09 25.17
CA GLU A 418 -30.23 7.51 25.56
C GLU A 418 -30.85 8.39 24.47
N ILE A 419 -30.50 8.15 23.21
CA ILE A 419 -31.10 8.87 22.06
C ILE A 419 -32.59 8.55 21.94
N HIS A 420 -32.99 7.29 22.14
CA HIS A 420 -34.40 6.90 22.16
C HIS A 420 -35.18 7.63 23.27
N GLN A 421 -34.62 7.79 24.46
CA GLN A 421 -35.26 8.56 25.54
C GLN A 421 -35.42 10.05 25.18
N LEU A 422 -34.43 10.65 24.51
CA LEU A 422 -34.49 12.04 24.05
C LEU A 422 -35.56 12.24 22.98
N ILE A 423 -35.68 11.31 22.02
CA ILE A 423 -36.74 11.32 20.99
C ILE A 423 -38.12 11.26 21.65
N VAL A 424 -38.31 10.37 22.64
CA VAL A 424 -39.57 10.23 23.37
C VAL A 424 -39.92 11.51 24.14
N ALA A 425 -38.94 12.11 24.82
CA ALA A 425 -39.13 13.36 25.57
C ALA A 425 -39.46 14.56 24.65
N ALA A 426 -38.74 14.71 23.54
CA ALA A 426 -39.00 15.78 22.57
C ALA A 426 -40.38 15.64 21.89
N ARG A 427 -40.80 14.42 21.53
CA ARG A 427 -42.14 14.15 20.99
C ARG A 427 -43.26 14.47 21.99
N ARG A 428 -43.07 14.15 23.28
CA ARG A 428 -44.04 14.49 24.33
C ARG A 428 -44.19 16.01 24.49
N GLU A 429 -43.10 16.77 24.46
CA GLU A 429 -43.18 18.24 24.57
C GLU A 429 -43.85 18.87 23.34
N LEU A 430 -43.58 18.36 22.13
CA LEU A 430 -44.28 18.76 20.91
C LEU A 430 -45.78 18.47 20.97
N ALA A 431 -46.18 17.30 21.47
CA ALA A 431 -47.59 16.95 21.65
C ALA A 431 -48.27 17.84 22.71
N ARG A 432 -47.58 18.17 23.81
CA ARG A 432 -48.07 19.10 24.84
C ARG A 432 -48.38 20.48 24.27
N ARG A 433 -47.52 20.99 23.37
CA ARG A 433 -47.71 22.29 22.71
C ARG A 433 -48.84 22.28 21.68
N GLN A 434 -49.02 21.17 20.97
CA GLN A 434 -50.13 21.01 20.02
C GLN A 434 -51.49 20.85 20.74
N GLY A 435 -51.51 20.25 21.93
CA GLY A 435 -52.71 20.19 22.79
C GLY A 435 -53.03 21.47 23.56
N CYS A 436 -52.12 22.45 23.58
CA CYS A 436 -52.37 23.79 24.15
C CYS A 436 -52.93 24.79 23.11
N ALA A 437 -52.89 24.45 21.82
CA ALA A 437 -53.44 25.28 20.74
C ALA A 437 -54.94 25.01 20.45
N SER A 438 -55.56 24.10 21.20
CA SER A 438 -56.98 23.77 21.14
C SER A 438 -57.65 23.96 22.51
N LYS A 439 -57.63 25.21 23.00
CA LYS A 439 -58.63 25.77 23.92
C LYS A 439 -58.83 27.25 23.62
#